data_AF-A0A0D7AEW6-F1
#
_entry.id   AF-A0A0D7AEW6-F1
#
_cell.length_a   1.000
_cell.length_b   1.000
_cell.length_c   1.000
_cell.angle_alpha   90.00
_cell.angle_beta   90.00
_cell.angle_gamma   90.00
#
_symmetry.space_group_name_H-M   'P 1'
#
loop_
_entity.id
_entity.type
_entity.pdbx_description
1 polymer ?
#
loop_
_entity_poly.entity_id
_entity_poly.type
_entity_poly.pdbx_seq_one_letter_code
_entity_poly.pdbx_strand_id
1 'polypeptide(L)' 'CALIPSHFMPSVRTRDDDDRLWRMVMASQYWRKQCWIFPIHRPGSPGHWVLAYANIHAATIYVFDSFAEEGPWVMEVRV' A
#
# COMPACT_ATOMS: atom_id res chain seq x y z
N CYS A 1 -8.40 -1.13 -12.10
CA CYS A 1 -7.51 -1.04 -10.93
C CYS A 1 -6.53 -2.20 -10.93
N ALA A 2 -5.48 -2.11 -10.11
CA ALA A 2 -4.61 -3.23 -9.71
C ALA A 2 -4.65 -3.39 -8.19
N LEU A 3 -4.60 -4.62 -7.70
CA LEU A 3 -4.49 -4.94 -6.29
C LEU A 3 -3.03 -5.31 -6.00
N ILE A 4 -2.41 -4.61 -5.06
CA ILE A 4 -1.06 -4.89 -4.59
C ILE A 4 -1.19 -5.70 -3.31
N PRO A 5 -0.59 -6.91 -3.22
CA PRO A 5 -0.80 -7.77 -2.07
C PRO A 5 -0.21 -7.22 -0.76
N SER A 6 -0.97 -7.35 0.32
CA SER A 6 -0.62 -6.85 1.66
C SER A 6 0.62 -7.47 2.28
N HIS A 7 0.91 -8.73 1.94
CA HIS A 7 2.01 -9.50 2.53
C HIS A 7 3.42 -8.98 2.14
N PHE A 8 3.52 -7.93 1.31
CA PHE A 8 4.78 -7.26 0.96
C PHE A 8 4.95 -5.85 1.53
N MET A 9 3.89 -5.24 2.08
CA MET A 9 3.96 -3.86 2.57
C MET A 9 4.81 -3.64 3.84
N PRO A 10 5.13 -4.65 4.70
CA PRO A 10 5.98 -4.39 5.85
C PRO A 10 7.49 -4.24 5.57
N SER A 11 7.99 -4.54 4.36
CA SER A 11 9.42 -4.85 4.23
C SER A 11 10.13 -4.51 2.92
N VAL A 12 9.67 -3.56 2.10
CA VAL A 12 10.54 -3.08 1.00
C VAL A 12 11.59 -2.14 1.57
N ARG A 13 12.67 -2.71 2.10
CA ARG A 13 13.81 -1.98 2.65
C ARG A 13 15.07 -2.20 1.81
N THR A 14 15.05 -3.19 0.94
CA THR A 14 16.20 -3.62 0.14
C THR A 14 15.82 -3.83 -1.32
N ARG A 15 16.82 -3.85 -2.20
CA ARG A 15 16.65 -4.10 -3.64
C ARG A 15 16.13 -5.52 -3.94
N ASP A 16 16.44 -6.49 -3.09
CA ASP A 16 15.95 -7.87 -3.26
C ASP A 16 14.44 -7.96 -3.03
N ASP A 17 13.88 -7.05 -2.23
CA ASP A 17 12.44 -6.94 -2.01
C ASP A 17 11.73 -6.37 -3.26
N ASP A 18 12.36 -5.45 -4.00
CA ASP A 18 11.82 -4.86 -5.23
C ASP A 18 11.68 -5.89 -6.35
N ASP A 19 12.71 -6.73 -6.58
CA ASP A 19 12.66 -7.77 -7.60
C ASP A 19 11.60 -8.82 -7.29
N ARG A 20 11.46 -9.17 -6.01
CA ARG A 20 10.44 -10.11 -5.55
C ARG A 20 9.04 -9.53 -5.70
N LEU A 21 8.86 -8.24 -5.35
CA LEU A 21 7.62 -7.52 -5.56
C LEU A 21 7.27 -7.50 -7.06
N TRP A 22 8.22 -7.07 -7.91
CA TRP A 22 8.04 -7.01 -9.35
C TRP A 22 7.54 -8.34 -9.91
N ARG A 23 8.18 -9.47 -9.58
CA ARG A 23 7.77 -10.80 -10.05
C ARG A 23 6.32 -11.15 -9.70
N MET A 24 5.83 -10.67 -8.57
CA MET A 24 4.49 -11.01 -8.09
C MET A 24 3.40 -10.12 -8.70
N VAL A 25 3.70 -8.84 -8.90
CA VAL A 25 2.73 -7.90 -9.46
C VAL A 25 2.87 -7.72 -10.97
N MET A 26 3.91 -8.28 -11.61
CA MET A 26 4.16 -8.17 -13.06
C MET A 26 2.95 -8.61 -13.89
N ALA A 27 2.32 -9.73 -13.52
CA ALA A 27 1.18 -10.29 -14.24
C ALA A 27 -0.05 -9.36 -14.18
N SER A 28 -0.18 -8.58 -13.10
CA SER A 28 -1.26 -7.59 -12.97
C SER A 28 -1.07 -6.37 -13.88
N GLN A 29 0.15 -6.15 -14.38
CA GLN A 29 0.56 -4.95 -15.10
C GLN A 29 0.11 -3.67 -14.39
N TYR A 30 0.30 -3.62 -13.06
CA TYR A 30 -0.23 -2.55 -12.22
C TYR A 30 0.16 -1.16 -12.73
N TRP A 31 1.39 -0.99 -13.24
CA TRP A 31 1.89 0.26 -13.84
C TRP A 31 1.06 0.78 -15.02
N ARG A 32 0.23 -0.06 -15.67
CA ARG A 32 -0.70 0.35 -16.73
C ARG A 32 -2.07 0.75 -16.22
N LYS A 33 -2.35 0.57 -14.92
CA LYS A 33 -3.65 0.88 -14.32
C LYS A 33 -3.60 2.26 -13.68
N GLN A 34 -4.68 3.02 -13.83
CA GLN A 34 -4.82 4.37 -13.25
C GLN A 34 -5.13 4.37 -11.73
N CYS A 35 -5.39 3.19 -11.18
CA CYS A 35 -5.86 2.99 -9.81
C CYS A 35 -5.13 1.79 -9.23
N TRP A 36 -4.43 1.98 -8.11
CA TRP A 36 -3.79 0.90 -7.35
C TRP A 36 -4.40 0.83 -5.95
N ILE A 37 -4.65 -0.39 -5.48
CA ILE A 37 -5.26 -0.66 -4.17
C ILE A 37 -4.25 -1.44 -3.33
N PHE A 38 -4.08 -1.01 -2.09
CA PHE A 38 -3.09 -1.49 -1.15
C PHE A 38 -3.78 -1.84 0.18
N PRO A 39 -4.11 -3.11 0.44
CA PRO A 39 -4.48 -3.53 1.77
C PRO A 39 -3.23 -3.52 2.65
N ILE A 40 -3.27 -2.77 3.75
CA ILE A 40 -2.17 -2.65 4.70
C ILE A 40 -2.62 -3.27 6.01
N HIS A 41 -1.84 -4.21 6.54
CA HIS A 41 -2.05 -4.75 7.87
C HIS A 41 -1.20 -3.96 8.87
N ARG A 42 -1.84 -3.23 9.78
CA ARG A 42 -1.17 -2.54 10.88
C ARG A 42 -1.00 -3.51 12.05
N PRO A 43 0.24 -3.78 12.49
CA PRO A 43 0.49 -4.63 13.65
C PRO A 43 -0.03 -3.94 14.92
N GLY A 44 -0.68 -4.71 15.80
CA GLY A 44 -1.31 -4.22 17.03
C GLY A 44 -2.05 -5.35 17.74
N SER A 45 -2.62 -5.06 18.92
CA SER A 45 -3.53 -5.96 19.63
C SER A 45 -4.83 -5.21 19.98
N PRO A 46 -5.92 -5.42 19.22
CA PRO A 46 -6.01 -6.25 18.01
C PRO A 46 -5.26 -5.65 16.81
N GLY A 47 -4.81 -6.49 15.87
CA GLY A 47 -4.30 -6.03 14.58
C GLY A 47 -5.40 -5.37 13.76
N HIS A 48 -5.05 -4.43 12.89
CA HIS A 48 -6.02 -3.62 12.15
C HIS A 48 -5.72 -3.55 10.66
N TRP A 49 -6.76 -3.60 9.83
CA TRP A 49 -6.64 -3.50 8.38
C TRP A 49 -7.06 -2.11 7.91
N VAL A 50 -6.20 -1.51 7.10
CA VAL A 50 -6.42 -0.20 6.47
C VAL A 50 -6.22 -0.34 4.97
N LEU A 51 -6.83 0.55 4.20
CA LEU A 51 -6.79 0.50 2.74
C LEU A 51 -6.17 1.78 2.19
N ALA A 52 -5.06 1.67 1.47
CA ALA A 52 -4.55 2.77 0.66
C ALA A 52 -4.98 2.60 -0.80
N TYR A 53 -5.28 3.73 -1.45
CA TYR A 53 -5.68 3.82 -2.84
C TYR A 53 -4.82 4.90 -3.52
N ALA A 54 -4.05 4.51 -4.53
CA ALA A 54 -3.32 5.46 -5.36
C ALA A 54 -4.11 5.78 -6.63
N ASN A 55 -4.43 7.06 -6.80
CA ASN A 55 -4.92 7.65 -8.04
C ASN A 55 -3.73 8.19 -8.83
N ILE A 56 -3.37 7.49 -9.91
CA ILE A 56 -2.20 7.84 -10.73
C ILE A 56 -2.40 9.14 -11.50
N HIS A 57 -3.63 9.37 -12.00
CA HIS A 57 -3.93 10.59 -12.74
C HIS A 57 -3.81 11.85 -11.86
N ALA A 58 -4.28 11.74 -10.61
CA ALA A 58 -4.22 12.84 -9.65
C ALA A 58 -2.89 12.89 -8.86
N ALA A 59 -1.96 11.96 -9.11
CA ALA A 59 -0.74 11.79 -8.31
C ALA A 59 -1.00 11.81 -6.79
N THR A 60 -2.13 11.21 -6.36
CA THR A 60 -2.62 11.30 -4.98
C THR A 60 -2.82 9.90 -4.40
N ILE A 61 -2.44 9.73 -3.14
CA ILE A 61 -2.72 8.51 -2.37
C ILE A 61 -3.74 8.87 -1.28
N TYR A 62 -4.83 8.11 -1.24
CA TYR A 62 -5.85 8.17 -0.21
C TYR A 62 -5.67 7.00 0.73
N VAL A 63 -5.91 7.23 2.02
CA VAL A 63 -5.91 6.18 3.03
C VAL A 63 -7.29 6.16 3.67
N PHE A 64 -7.88 4.98 3.74
CA PHE A 64 -9.11 4.71 4.45
C PHE A 64 -8.82 3.84 5.66
N ASP A 65 -9.19 4.36 6.82
CA ASP A 65 -9.14 3.67 8.10
C ASP A 65 -10.56 3.62 8.68
N SER A 66 -11.10 2.41 8.84
CA SER A 66 -12.46 2.22 9.38
C SER A 66 -12.60 2.55 10.86
N PHE A 67 -11.51 2.65 11.61
CA PHE A 67 -11.50 3.10 13.00
C PHE A 67 -11.43 4.63 13.11
N ALA A 68 -11.31 5.33 11.97
CA ALA A 68 -11.15 6.78 11.90
C ALA A 68 -10.00 7.29 12.81
N GLU A 69 -8.94 6.49 12.96
CA GLU A 69 -7.77 6.85 13.76
C GLU A 69 -6.98 7.95 13.03
N GLU A 70 -7.12 9.21 13.44
CA GLU A 70 -6.47 10.35 12.78
C GLU A 70 -4.97 10.48 13.10
N GLY A 71 -4.53 9.95 14.24
CA GLY A 71 -3.25 10.30 14.87
C GLY A 71 -1.94 9.85 14.21
N PRO A 72 -1.80 8.64 13.64
CA PRO A 72 -0.48 8.12 13.26
C PRO A 72 -0.04 8.43 11.82
N TRP A 73 -0.95 8.76 10.91
CA TRP A 73 -0.64 8.83 9.47
C TRP A 73 0.38 9.90 9.10
N VAL A 74 0.28 11.09 9.71
CA VAL A 74 1.15 12.23 9.40
C VAL A 74 2.62 11.95 9.77
N MET A 75 2.85 11.11 10.78
CA MET A 75 4.19 10.73 11.24
C MET A 75 4.82 9.61 10.41
N GLU A 76 4.01 8.84 9.67
CA GLU A 76 4.46 7.70 8.86
C GLU A 76 4.84 8.10 7.42
N VAL A 77 4.36 9.25 6.94
CA VAL A 77 4.73 9.80 5.63
C VAL A 77 6.07 10.55 5.74
N ARG A 78 7.16 9.93 5.28
CA ARG A 78 8.43 10.63 5.08
C ARG A 78 8.41 11.35 3.71
N VAL A 79 8.51 12.68 3.74
CA VAL A 79 8.71 13.53 2.55
C VAL A 79 10.17 13.47 2.11
#